data_AF-A0A512PF72-F1
#
_entry.id   AF-A0A512PF72-F1
#
_cell.length_a   1.000
_cell.length_b   1.000
_cell.length_c   1.000
_cell.angle_alpha   90.00
_cell.angle_beta   90.00
_cell.angle_gamma   90.00
#
_symmetry.space_group_name_H-M   'P 1'
#
loop_
_entity.id
_entity.type
_entity.pdbx_description
1 polymer ?
#
loop_
_entity_poly.entity_id
_entity_poly.type
_entity_poly.pdbx_seq_one_letter_code
_entity_poly.pdbx_strand_id
1 'polypeptide(L)'
;MRVQDQASADAEDDAWRVQHEATASRSRAAQTLTEAQQVLTDAIAQATSTLGGSEGQVADDAVRQALAAAVAAAQVPATSVVAVRAQVAAVQTAESAVVDARTAWQAAQAAQAMQSGQSVAAAPSGSAASAASGTGASGGSCTTTYTGPPFYTSAPTDGGDGSNGRLPASMLAAISWDVDPHGTPYYLRTAAAAALERLDVAFVAAFGHHLDLDLTYRDYDTQVAMREALGTVAAVPGTSSHGTGLALDVPELPCEYGWDTAQRSWLVTNGPSYGWVSPSWARRGGSNPEYWHFEYVG
;
A
#
# COMPACT_ATOMS: atom_id res chain seq x y z
N MET A 1 -71.23 -8.93 -12.60
CA MET A 1 -70.61 -8.13 -11.54
C MET A 1 -69.72 -9.07 -10.71
N ARG A 2 -68.47 -9.30 -11.15
CA ARG A 2 -67.44 -10.13 -10.45
C ARG A 2 -66.10 -10.13 -11.19
N VAL A 3 -66.10 -10.02 -12.52
CA VAL A 3 -64.87 -10.03 -13.34
C VAL A 3 -64.23 -8.63 -13.44
N GLN A 4 -65.04 -7.57 -13.45
CA GLN A 4 -64.55 -6.19 -13.45
C GLN A 4 -63.90 -5.79 -12.11
N ASP A 5 -64.36 -6.32 -10.98
CA ASP A 5 -63.80 -6.01 -9.66
C ASP A 5 -62.41 -6.64 -9.47
N GLN A 6 -62.20 -7.86 -9.98
CA GLN A 6 -60.89 -8.54 -9.93
C GLN A 6 -59.85 -7.83 -10.79
N ALA A 7 -60.19 -7.47 -12.03
CA ALA A 7 -59.30 -6.75 -12.94
C ALA A 7 -58.94 -5.34 -12.44
N SER A 8 -59.82 -4.72 -11.64
CA SER A 8 -59.55 -3.42 -11.02
C SER A 8 -58.60 -3.54 -9.84
N ALA A 9 -58.75 -4.59 -9.01
CA ALA A 9 -57.85 -4.88 -7.90
C ALA A 9 -56.44 -5.26 -8.39
N ASP A 10 -56.32 -6.09 -9.44
CA ASP A 10 -55.02 -6.48 -10.00
C ASP A 10 -54.27 -5.27 -10.58
N ALA A 11 -54.99 -4.31 -11.18
CA ALA A 11 -54.40 -3.07 -11.72
C ALA A 11 -53.91 -2.10 -10.62
N GLU A 12 -54.60 -2.05 -9.48
CA GLU A 12 -54.19 -1.25 -8.31
C GLU A 12 -52.93 -1.84 -7.64
N ASP A 13 -52.84 -3.16 -7.51
CA ASP A 13 -51.67 -3.87 -6.97
C ASP A 13 -50.42 -3.71 -7.86
N ASP A 14 -50.59 -3.77 -9.19
CA ASP A 14 -49.49 -3.55 -10.14
C ASP A 14 -49.01 -2.09 -10.10
N ALA A 15 -49.92 -1.12 -10.02
CA ALA A 15 -49.56 0.29 -9.88
C ALA A 15 -48.80 0.56 -8.56
N TRP A 16 -49.24 -0.05 -7.47
CA TRP A 16 -48.56 0.02 -6.18
C TRP A 16 -47.14 -0.55 -6.24
N ARG A 17 -46.96 -1.71 -6.89
CA ARG A 17 -45.66 -2.38 -7.03
C ARG A 17 -44.67 -1.54 -7.84
N VAL A 18 -45.11 -1.02 -8.99
CA VAL A 18 -44.30 -0.13 -9.85
C VAL A 18 -43.85 1.12 -9.07
N GLN A 19 -44.75 1.72 -8.28
CA GLN A 19 -44.41 2.89 -7.47
C GLN A 19 -43.41 2.58 -6.34
N HIS A 20 -43.52 1.41 -5.71
CA HIS A 20 -42.61 0.94 -4.67
C HIS A 20 -41.21 0.63 -5.24
N GLU A 21 -41.14 -0.06 -6.37
CA GLU A 21 -39.88 -0.36 -7.05
C GLU A 21 -39.17 0.92 -7.53
N ALA A 22 -39.92 1.87 -8.10
CA ALA A 22 -39.37 3.17 -8.50
C ALA A 22 -38.82 3.96 -7.31
N THR A 23 -39.49 3.90 -6.15
CA THR A 23 -39.03 4.55 -4.93
C THR A 23 -37.77 3.88 -4.37
N ALA A 24 -37.74 2.55 -4.30
CA ALA A 24 -36.55 1.79 -3.90
C ALA A 24 -35.36 2.05 -4.83
N SER A 25 -35.60 2.17 -6.15
CA SER A 25 -34.57 2.50 -7.13
C SER A 25 -34.00 3.90 -6.92
N ARG A 26 -34.86 4.90 -6.66
CA ARG A 26 -34.43 6.27 -6.30
C ARG A 26 -33.62 6.30 -5.00
N SER A 27 -34.05 5.55 -3.97
CA SER A 27 -33.32 5.45 -2.71
C SER A 27 -31.92 4.85 -2.89
N ARG A 28 -31.79 3.77 -3.69
CA ARG A 28 -30.49 3.18 -4.02
C ARG A 28 -29.60 4.16 -4.78
N ALA A 29 -30.13 4.85 -5.79
CA ALA A 29 -29.37 5.84 -6.55
C ALA A 29 -28.90 7.02 -5.68
N ALA A 30 -29.74 7.47 -4.74
CA ALA A 30 -29.36 8.50 -3.78
C ALA A 30 -28.24 8.01 -2.84
N GLN A 31 -28.34 6.78 -2.34
CA GLN A 31 -27.31 6.17 -1.50
C GLN A 31 -25.96 6.07 -2.25
N THR A 32 -25.97 5.61 -3.50
CA THR A 32 -24.73 5.53 -4.31
C THR A 32 -24.11 6.90 -4.55
N LEU A 33 -24.92 7.96 -4.69
CA LEU A 33 -24.40 9.32 -4.81
C LEU A 33 -23.75 9.79 -3.50
N THR A 34 -24.38 9.51 -2.35
CA THR A 34 -23.81 9.82 -1.03
C THR A 34 -22.48 9.10 -0.80
N GLU A 35 -22.40 7.80 -1.13
CA GLU A 35 -21.16 7.03 -1.03
C GLU A 35 -20.06 7.60 -1.94
N ALA A 36 -20.39 7.96 -3.18
CA ALA A 36 -19.43 8.61 -4.08
C ALA A 36 -18.95 9.97 -3.53
N GLN A 37 -19.86 10.77 -2.96
CA GLN A 37 -19.51 12.07 -2.35
C GLN A 37 -18.55 11.90 -1.17
N GLN A 38 -18.70 10.85 -0.38
CA GLN A 38 -17.77 10.54 0.71
C GLN A 38 -16.36 10.25 0.18
N VAL A 39 -16.23 9.44 -0.87
CA VAL A 39 -14.93 9.17 -1.53
C VAL A 39 -14.27 10.46 -2.02
N LEU A 40 -15.05 11.41 -2.53
CA LEU A 40 -14.54 12.72 -2.95
C LEU A 40 -14.06 13.57 -1.77
N THR A 41 -14.78 13.57 -0.65
CA THR A 41 -14.35 14.23 0.58
C THR A 41 -13.01 13.69 1.06
N ASP A 42 -12.83 12.37 1.05
CA ASP A 42 -11.60 11.72 1.50
C ASP A 42 -10.43 12.05 0.54
N ALA A 43 -10.67 12.02 -0.77
CA ALA A 43 -9.66 12.42 -1.77
C ALA A 43 -9.23 13.89 -1.62
N ILE A 44 -10.16 14.81 -1.34
CA ILE A 44 -9.85 16.23 -1.07
C ILE A 44 -9.00 16.37 0.19
N ALA A 45 -9.32 15.64 1.25
CA ALA A 45 -8.57 15.68 2.51
C ALA A 45 -7.13 15.18 2.32
N GLN A 46 -6.96 14.08 1.60
CA GLN A 46 -5.65 13.53 1.24
C GLN A 46 -4.83 14.51 0.41
N ALA A 47 -5.41 15.04 -0.68
CA ALA A 47 -4.76 16.02 -1.54
C ALA A 47 -4.34 17.30 -0.78
N THR A 48 -5.15 17.74 0.18
CA THR A 48 -4.83 18.89 1.04
C THR A 48 -3.64 18.59 1.96
N SER A 49 -3.55 17.37 2.51
CA SER A 49 -2.38 16.91 3.26
C SER A 49 -1.13 16.88 2.37
N THR A 50 -1.25 16.36 1.14
CA THR A 50 -0.16 16.34 0.15
C THR A 50 0.33 17.74 -0.21
N LEU A 51 -0.57 18.73 -0.35
CA LEU A 51 -0.21 20.14 -0.56
C LEU A 51 0.61 20.72 0.59
N GLY A 52 0.23 20.42 1.84
CA GLY A 52 0.96 20.86 3.03
C GLY A 52 2.33 20.20 3.17
N GLY A 53 2.40 18.88 2.93
CA GLY A 53 3.65 18.11 3.04
C GLY A 53 4.67 18.36 1.92
N SER A 54 4.25 18.98 0.80
CA SER A 54 5.10 19.24 -0.37
C SER A 54 5.61 20.69 -0.46
N GLU A 55 5.25 21.56 0.49
CA GLU A 55 5.68 22.96 0.49
C GLU A 55 7.21 23.07 0.54
N GLY A 56 7.81 23.77 -0.43
CA GLY A 56 9.26 23.90 -0.56
C GLY A 56 10.00 22.60 -0.89
N GLN A 57 9.28 21.52 -1.21
CA GLN A 57 9.83 20.19 -1.51
C GLN A 57 9.51 19.74 -2.94
N VAL A 58 9.25 20.68 -3.84
CA VAL A 58 9.10 20.45 -5.29
C VAL A 58 9.94 21.48 -6.03
N ALA A 59 10.44 21.10 -7.21
CA ALA A 59 11.26 22.02 -8.02
C ALA A 59 10.43 23.10 -8.74
N ASP A 60 9.22 22.73 -9.17
CA ASP A 60 8.26 23.62 -9.83
C ASP A 60 6.97 23.64 -9.02
N ASP A 61 6.58 24.81 -8.48
CA ASP A 61 5.37 24.95 -7.68
C ASP A 61 4.08 24.88 -8.52
N ALA A 62 4.17 24.97 -9.86
CA ALA A 62 3.02 24.84 -10.75
C ALA A 62 2.29 23.49 -10.58
N VAL A 63 3.01 22.41 -10.22
CA VAL A 63 2.39 21.10 -9.93
C VAL A 63 1.51 21.14 -8.68
N ARG A 64 1.93 21.88 -7.65
CA ARG A 64 1.13 22.09 -6.43
C ARG A 64 -0.06 23.00 -6.73
N GLN A 65 0.12 24.02 -7.55
CA GLN A 65 -0.99 24.90 -7.97
C GLN A 65 -2.05 24.14 -8.78
N ALA A 66 -1.65 23.17 -9.62
CA ALA A 66 -2.57 22.30 -10.33
C ALA A 66 -3.38 21.41 -9.37
N LEU A 67 -2.75 20.83 -8.34
CA LEU A 67 -3.44 20.08 -7.29
C LEU A 67 -4.41 20.96 -6.49
N ALA A 68 -3.99 22.19 -6.12
CA ALA A 68 -4.85 23.14 -5.43
C ALA A 68 -6.08 23.53 -6.29
N ALA A 69 -5.90 23.70 -7.60
CA ALA A 69 -7.00 23.97 -8.53
C ALA A 69 -7.95 22.78 -8.67
N ALA A 70 -7.42 21.55 -8.73
CA ALA A 70 -8.23 20.33 -8.75
C ALA A 70 -9.05 20.17 -7.47
N VAL A 71 -8.45 20.43 -6.30
CA VAL A 71 -9.14 20.45 -5.00
C VAL A 71 -10.24 21.51 -4.96
N ALA A 72 -9.97 22.73 -5.42
CA ALA A 72 -10.97 23.80 -5.47
C ALA A 72 -12.14 23.44 -6.40
N ALA A 73 -11.87 22.82 -7.55
CA ALA A 73 -12.91 22.34 -8.46
C ALA A 73 -13.73 21.18 -7.88
N ALA A 74 -13.10 20.31 -7.10
CA ALA A 74 -13.72 19.17 -6.42
C ALA A 74 -14.63 19.59 -5.25
N GLN A 75 -14.43 20.77 -4.66
CA GLN A 75 -15.33 21.32 -3.62
C GLN A 75 -16.69 21.75 -4.17
N VAL A 76 -16.83 21.91 -5.48
CA VAL A 76 -18.12 22.22 -6.11
C VAL A 76 -19.01 20.97 -6.10
N PRO A 77 -20.20 20.99 -5.47
CA PRO A 77 -21.05 19.81 -5.37
C PRO A 77 -21.48 19.27 -6.74
N ALA A 78 -21.20 18.00 -7.00
CA ALA A 78 -21.70 17.28 -8.16
C ALA A 78 -23.02 16.57 -7.86
N THR A 79 -23.93 16.55 -8.85
CA THR A 79 -25.28 15.98 -8.73
C THR A 79 -25.40 14.56 -9.30
N SER A 80 -24.30 13.97 -9.78
CA SER A 80 -24.27 12.61 -10.33
C SER A 80 -23.00 11.86 -9.94
N VAL A 81 -23.11 10.55 -9.82
CA VAL A 81 -21.98 9.66 -9.49
C VAL A 81 -20.85 9.77 -10.53
N VAL A 82 -21.19 9.94 -11.81
CA VAL A 82 -20.19 10.09 -12.88
C VAL A 82 -19.39 11.37 -12.71
N ALA A 83 -20.05 12.48 -12.40
CA ALA A 83 -19.38 13.75 -12.16
C ALA A 83 -18.49 13.69 -10.89
N VAL A 84 -18.97 13.05 -9.82
CA VAL A 84 -18.18 12.83 -8.60
C VAL A 84 -16.93 11.99 -8.89
N ARG A 85 -17.06 10.88 -9.64
CA ARG A 85 -15.91 10.04 -10.04
C ARG A 85 -14.90 10.80 -10.90
N ALA A 86 -15.36 11.68 -11.78
CA ALA A 86 -14.46 12.52 -12.58
C ALA A 86 -13.68 13.52 -11.69
N GLN A 87 -14.33 14.10 -10.67
CA GLN A 87 -13.65 14.96 -9.70
C GLN A 87 -12.62 14.19 -8.88
N VAL A 88 -12.95 12.98 -8.40
CA VAL A 88 -11.99 12.10 -7.69
C VAL A 88 -10.77 11.80 -8.56
N ALA A 89 -10.98 11.37 -9.81
CA ALA A 89 -9.89 11.04 -10.73
C ALA A 89 -8.99 12.25 -11.03
N ALA A 90 -9.58 13.45 -11.18
CA ALA A 90 -8.81 14.68 -11.41
C ALA A 90 -7.94 15.03 -10.20
N VAL A 91 -8.48 14.92 -8.98
CA VAL A 91 -7.73 15.15 -7.73
C VAL A 91 -6.59 14.13 -7.60
N GLN A 92 -6.86 12.83 -7.79
CA GLN A 92 -5.86 11.77 -7.69
C GLN A 92 -4.73 11.91 -8.73
N THR A 93 -5.07 12.31 -9.95
CA THR A 93 -4.08 12.53 -11.02
C THR A 93 -3.15 13.71 -10.66
N ALA A 94 -3.72 14.82 -10.22
CA ALA A 94 -2.94 15.98 -9.81
C ALA A 94 -2.10 15.70 -8.54
N GLU A 95 -2.63 14.89 -7.62
CA GLU A 95 -1.93 14.47 -6.42
C GLU A 95 -0.70 13.62 -6.75
N SER A 96 -0.87 12.63 -7.63
CA SER A 96 0.22 11.78 -8.11
C SER A 96 1.36 12.61 -8.73
N ALA A 97 1.03 13.63 -9.52
CA ALA A 97 2.02 14.53 -10.10
C ALA A 97 2.83 15.32 -9.04
N VAL A 98 2.20 15.73 -7.93
CA VAL A 98 2.89 16.39 -6.80
C VAL A 98 3.80 15.40 -6.07
N VAL A 99 3.35 14.16 -5.87
CA VAL A 99 4.16 13.10 -5.24
C VAL A 99 5.39 12.76 -6.08
N ASP A 100 5.23 12.63 -7.40
CA ASP A 100 6.33 12.39 -8.34
C ASP A 100 7.33 13.55 -8.36
N ALA A 101 6.83 14.80 -8.43
CA ALA A 101 7.65 15.99 -8.40
C ALA A 101 8.44 16.12 -7.08
N ARG A 102 7.84 15.75 -5.96
CA ARG A 102 8.50 15.74 -4.65
C ARG A 102 9.58 14.66 -4.58
N THR A 103 9.30 13.48 -5.12
CA THR A 103 10.28 12.38 -5.20
C THR A 103 11.50 12.80 -6.05
N ALA A 104 11.26 13.44 -7.19
CA ALA A 104 12.32 13.97 -8.04
C ALA A 104 13.15 15.06 -7.33
N TRP A 105 12.49 15.98 -6.61
CA TRP A 105 13.16 17.00 -5.82
C TRP A 105 14.04 16.39 -4.73
N GLN A 106 13.54 15.40 -3.98
CA GLN A 106 14.32 14.71 -2.95
C GLN A 106 15.55 13.99 -3.52
N ALA A 107 15.40 13.33 -4.67
CA ALA A 107 16.53 12.69 -5.35
C ALA A 107 17.59 13.72 -5.79
N ALA A 108 17.17 14.88 -6.29
CA ALA A 108 18.07 15.97 -6.65
C ALA A 108 18.83 16.53 -5.42
N GLN A 109 18.16 16.70 -4.28
CA GLN A 109 18.80 17.14 -3.04
C GLN A 109 19.81 16.11 -2.52
N ALA A 110 19.48 14.81 -2.61
CA ALA A 110 20.40 13.73 -2.22
C ALA A 110 21.65 13.69 -3.13
N ALA A 111 21.48 13.84 -4.44
CA ALA A 111 22.60 13.89 -5.39
C ALA A 111 23.53 15.09 -5.12
N GLN A 112 22.97 16.26 -4.80
CA GLN A 112 23.76 17.44 -4.42
C GLN A 112 24.53 17.22 -3.11
N ALA A 113 23.94 16.54 -2.12
CA ALA A 113 24.60 16.19 -0.87
C ALA A 113 25.77 15.20 -1.06
N MET A 114 25.64 14.25 -2.00
CA MET A 114 26.73 13.32 -2.34
C MET A 114 27.90 14.02 -3.04
N GLN A 115 27.61 14.98 -3.92
CA GLN A 115 28.65 15.75 -4.63
C GLN A 115 29.40 16.70 -3.68
N SER A 116 28.73 17.29 -2.69
CA SER A 116 29.39 18.10 -1.66
C SER A 116 30.21 17.24 -0.69
N GLY A 117 29.77 16.03 -0.35
CA GLY A 117 30.52 15.06 0.46
C GLY A 117 31.75 14.46 -0.21
N GLN A 118 31.76 14.30 -1.53
CA GLN A 118 32.92 13.84 -2.30
C GLN A 118 34.04 14.89 -2.41
N SER A 119 33.78 16.16 -2.08
CA SER A 119 34.80 17.22 -2.12
C SER A 119 35.80 17.18 -0.95
N VAL A 120 35.57 16.35 0.08
CA VAL A 120 36.44 16.28 1.28
C VAL A 120 37.36 15.05 1.31
N ALA A 121 37.15 14.08 0.41
CA ALA A 121 37.90 12.81 0.38
C ALA A 121 38.76 12.68 -0.89
N ALA A 122 39.76 13.55 -1.02
CA ALA A 122 40.82 13.36 -2.01
C ALA A 122 42.18 13.84 -1.48
N ALA A 123 42.89 12.94 -0.79
CA ALA A 123 44.36 12.89 -0.78
C ALA A 123 44.80 11.44 -0.52
N PRO A 124 45.67 10.82 -1.36
CA PRO A 124 46.07 9.43 -1.22
C PRO A 124 47.43 9.30 -0.52
N SER A 125 47.63 8.26 0.29
CA SER A 125 48.84 7.41 0.28
C SER A 125 48.87 6.41 1.45
N GLY A 126 49.18 5.15 1.13
CA GLY A 126 50.23 4.41 1.85
C GLY A 126 49.81 3.23 2.74
N SER A 127 50.29 2.06 2.31
CA SER A 127 50.76 0.91 3.10
C SER A 127 49.75 -0.15 3.56
N ALA A 128 49.99 -1.35 3.05
CA ALA A 128 49.52 -2.62 3.55
C ALA A 128 49.97 -2.88 5.00
N ALA A 129 49.11 -3.57 5.77
CA ALA A 129 49.52 -4.46 6.86
C ALA A 129 48.39 -5.46 7.16
N SER A 130 48.81 -6.68 7.51
CA SER A 130 47.99 -7.85 7.81
C SER A 130 47.22 -7.78 9.13
N ALA A 131 46.25 -8.70 9.21
CA ALA A 131 45.93 -9.55 10.36
C ALA A 131 44.64 -9.27 11.14
N ALA A 132 43.94 -10.38 11.32
CA ALA A 132 43.15 -10.79 12.48
C ALA A 132 41.75 -10.19 12.68
N SER A 133 40.79 -11.12 12.56
CA SER A 133 39.71 -11.38 13.52
C SER A 133 39.00 -10.17 14.13
N GLY A 134 37.85 -9.86 13.55
CA GLY A 134 36.77 -9.12 14.20
C GLY A 134 35.57 -10.03 14.48
N THR A 135 35.74 -11.01 15.38
CA THR A 135 34.60 -11.49 16.17
C THR A 135 34.18 -10.33 17.07
N GLY A 136 33.00 -9.76 16.84
CA GLY A 136 32.50 -8.67 17.67
C GLY A 136 31.19 -8.07 17.21
N ALA A 137 30.08 -8.80 17.42
CA ALA A 137 28.83 -8.20 17.89
C ALA A 137 27.99 -9.27 18.59
N SER A 138 28.12 -9.30 19.92
CA SER A 138 27.16 -9.75 20.93
C SER A 138 26.13 -10.82 20.57
N GLY A 139 26.23 -11.97 21.24
CA GLY A 139 25.13 -12.91 21.45
C GLY A 139 24.00 -12.35 22.31
N GLY A 140 23.31 -11.33 21.82
CA GLY A 140 21.90 -11.09 22.12
C GLY A 140 21.09 -11.83 21.06
N SER A 141 20.04 -12.55 21.45
CA SER A 141 19.14 -13.14 20.44
C SER A 141 18.59 -12.01 19.58
N CYS A 142 18.58 -12.20 18.27
CA CYS A 142 17.83 -11.31 17.39
C CYS A 142 16.35 -11.46 17.75
N THR A 143 15.81 -10.49 18.46
CA THR A 143 14.41 -10.51 18.90
C THR A 143 13.61 -9.50 18.13
N THR A 144 12.36 -9.84 17.85
CA THR A 144 11.42 -8.90 17.26
C THR A 144 11.16 -7.69 18.16
N THR A 145 10.93 -6.52 17.56
CA THR A 145 10.41 -5.34 18.25
C THR A 145 8.92 -5.40 18.50
N TYR A 146 8.23 -6.30 17.81
CA TYR A 146 6.79 -6.50 17.90
C TYR A 146 6.40 -7.25 19.17
N THR A 147 5.43 -6.70 19.91
CA THR A 147 4.93 -7.30 21.17
C THR A 147 3.43 -7.63 21.13
N GLY A 148 2.79 -7.48 19.97
CA GLY A 148 1.39 -7.81 19.77
C GLY A 148 1.14 -9.30 19.50
N PRO A 149 -0.13 -9.68 19.26
CA PRO A 149 -0.46 -11.05 18.86
C PRO A 149 0.14 -11.35 17.49
N PRO A 150 0.65 -12.58 17.25
CA PRO A 150 1.24 -12.90 15.97
C PRO A 150 0.18 -12.86 14.87
N PHE A 151 0.53 -12.23 13.75
CA PHE A 151 -0.28 -12.20 12.54
C PHE A 151 0.43 -12.97 11.44
N TYR A 152 -0.35 -13.68 10.64
CA TYR A 152 0.15 -14.63 9.67
C TYR A 152 -0.45 -14.33 8.30
N THR A 153 0.18 -14.87 7.27
CA THR A 153 -0.40 -14.75 5.93
C THR A 153 -1.72 -15.51 5.84
N SER A 154 -2.69 -14.90 5.17
CA SER A 154 -3.96 -15.54 4.86
C SER A 154 -3.84 -16.42 3.61
N ALA A 155 -4.52 -17.56 3.62
CA ALA A 155 -4.80 -18.30 2.39
C ALA A 155 -5.69 -17.45 1.44
N PRO A 156 -5.73 -17.77 0.14
CA PRO A 156 -6.64 -17.13 -0.79
C PRO A 156 -8.11 -17.19 -0.31
N THR A 157 -8.84 -16.11 -0.52
CA THR A 157 -10.24 -15.99 -0.07
C THR A 157 -11.16 -16.81 -0.97
N ASP A 158 -11.85 -17.78 -0.40
CA ASP A 158 -12.87 -18.54 -1.12
C ASP A 158 -14.00 -17.61 -1.60
N GLY A 159 -14.38 -17.73 -2.87
CA GLY A 159 -15.34 -16.82 -3.50
C GLY A 159 -14.94 -15.34 -3.55
N GLY A 160 -13.65 -15.02 -3.37
CA GLY A 160 -13.14 -13.65 -3.37
C GLY A 160 -13.46 -12.87 -4.66
N ASP A 161 -13.82 -11.60 -4.53
CA ASP A 161 -14.19 -10.70 -5.63
C ASP A 161 -13.01 -9.88 -6.18
N GLY A 162 -11.82 -10.05 -5.62
CA GLY A 162 -10.60 -9.34 -6.01
C GLY A 162 -10.43 -7.97 -5.34
N SER A 163 -11.33 -7.58 -4.45
CA SER A 163 -11.18 -6.38 -3.62
C SER A 163 -10.13 -6.58 -2.52
N ASN A 164 -9.77 -5.49 -1.83
CA ASN A 164 -8.74 -5.51 -0.80
C ASN A 164 -9.12 -6.44 0.36
N GLY A 165 -8.33 -7.49 0.57
CA GLY A 165 -8.57 -8.55 1.55
C GLY A 165 -9.56 -9.63 1.08
N ARG A 166 -9.96 -9.64 -0.20
CA ARG A 166 -10.88 -10.63 -0.77
C ARG A 166 -10.36 -11.20 -2.10
N LEU A 167 -9.06 -11.51 -2.16
CA LEU A 167 -8.42 -12.03 -3.37
C LEU A 167 -8.67 -13.54 -3.52
N PRO A 168 -9.25 -13.99 -4.64
CA PRO A 168 -9.42 -15.41 -4.92
C PRO A 168 -8.11 -16.08 -5.31
N ALA A 169 -8.06 -17.41 -5.21
CA ALA A 169 -6.88 -18.22 -5.58
C ALA A 169 -6.41 -17.98 -7.02
N SER A 170 -7.32 -17.63 -7.94
CA SER A 170 -6.98 -17.33 -9.34
C SER A 170 -6.13 -16.06 -9.52
N MET A 171 -6.04 -15.18 -8.51
CA MET A 171 -5.21 -13.98 -8.54
C MET A 171 -3.87 -14.17 -7.84
N LEU A 172 -3.76 -15.17 -6.98
CA LEU A 172 -2.62 -15.37 -6.08
C LEU A 172 -1.75 -16.53 -6.54
N ALA A 173 -0.46 -16.45 -6.23
CA ALA A 173 0.49 -17.54 -6.34
C ALA A 173 1.21 -17.71 -5.01
N ALA A 174 1.50 -18.97 -4.66
CA ALA A 174 2.31 -19.29 -3.49
C ALA A 174 3.79 -19.00 -3.79
N ILE A 175 4.50 -18.54 -2.76
CA ILE A 175 5.96 -18.46 -2.74
C ILE A 175 6.55 -19.86 -2.52
N SER A 176 7.64 -20.16 -3.22
CA SER A 176 8.14 -21.53 -3.38
C SER A 176 9.07 -22.00 -2.27
N TRP A 177 9.71 -21.08 -1.54
CA TRP A 177 10.78 -21.42 -0.59
C TRP A 177 10.39 -21.32 0.89
N ASP A 178 9.25 -20.70 1.21
CA ASP A 178 8.90 -20.40 2.61
C ASP A 178 7.41 -20.59 2.91
N VAL A 179 7.14 -20.86 4.17
CA VAL A 179 5.81 -20.99 4.77
C VAL A 179 5.81 -20.31 6.13
N ASP A 180 4.66 -19.78 6.54
CA ASP A 180 4.53 -19.18 7.85
C ASP A 180 4.70 -20.23 8.98
N PRO A 181 4.78 -19.81 10.26
CA PRO A 181 4.89 -20.74 11.39
C PRO A 181 3.73 -21.75 11.56
N HIS A 182 2.60 -21.57 10.86
CA HIS A 182 1.48 -22.51 10.79
C HIS A 182 1.56 -23.46 9.58
N GLY A 183 2.57 -23.31 8.73
CA GLY A 183 2.74 -24.07 7.50
C GLY A 183 1.89 -23.55 6.33
N THR A 184 1.35 -22.33 6.43
CA THR A 184 0.64 -21.69 5.33
C THR A 184 1.66 -21.13 4.33
N PRO A 185 1.57 -21.43 3.03
CA PRO A 185 2.40 -20.77 2.04
C PRO A 185 2.19 -19.25 2.06
N TYR A 186 3.25 -18.49 1.82
CA TYR A 186 3.12 -17.07 1.55
C TYR A 186 2.43 -16.85 0.20
N TYR A 187 1.45 -15.95 0.14
CA TYR A 187 0.68 -15.69 -1.07
C TYR A 187 0.79 -14.23 -1.48
N LEU A 188 1.07 -14.02 -2.77
CA LEU A 188 1.08 -12.71 -3.40
C LEU A 188 0.33 -12.78 -4.73
N ARG A 189 -0.08 -11.63 -5.26
CA ARG A 189 -0.57 -11.58 -6.64
C ARG A 189 0.46 -12.20 -7.56
N THR A 190 0.00 -12.96 -8.56
CA THR A 190 0.87 -13.80 -9.40
C THR A 190 2.10 -13.07 -9.95
N ALA A 191 1.95 -11.82 -10.41
CA ALA A 191 3.06 -11.02 -10.91
C ALA A 191 4.06 -10.61 -9.82
N ALA A 192 3.56 -10.22 -8.64
CA ALA A 192 4.37 -9.86 -7.48
C ALA A 192 5.13 -11.10 -6.95
N ALA A 193 4.47 -12.26 -6.86
CA ALA A 193 5.10 -13.52 -6.49
C ALA A 193 6.27 -13.86 -7.44
N ALA A 194 6.01 -13.85 -8.75
CA ALA A 194 7.05 -14.13 -9.75
C ALA A 194 8.22 -13.13 -9.70
N ALA A 195 7.96 -11.87 -9.35
CA ALA A 195 8.98 -10.87 -9.13
C ALA A 195 9.80 -11.14 -7.86
N LEU A 196 9.14 -11.55 -6.78
CA LEU A 196 9.81 -11.89 -5.52
C LEU A 196 10.69 -13.12 -5.66
N GLU A 197 10.26 -14.15 -6.38
CA GLU A 197 11.10 -15.33 -6.72
C GLU A 197 12.39 -14.94 -7.43
N ARG A 198 12.34 -13.97 -8.35
CA ARG A 198 13.56 -13.48 -9.03
C ARG A 198 14.46 -12.67 -8.10
N LEU A 199 13.86 -11.89 -7.19
CA LEU A 199 14.59 -11.13 -6.18
C LEU A 199 15.28 -12.07 -5.18
N ASP A 200 14.59 -13.12 -4.74
CA ASP A 200 15.10 -14.10 -3.80
C ASP A 200 16.32 -14.86 -4.36
N VAL A 201 16.31 -15.24 -5.63
CA VAL A 201 17.51 -15.83 -6.28
C VAL A 201 18.73 -14.90 -6.16
N ALA A 202 18.55 -13.60 -6.31
CA ALA A 202 19.62 -12.63 -6.15
C ALA A 202 19.99 -12.38 -4.68
N PHE A 203 19.02 -12.47 -3.77
CA PHE A 203 19.24 -12.37 -2.33
C PHE A 203 20.06 -13.56 -1.81
N VAL A 204 19.71 -14.79 -2.21
CA VAL A 204 20.48 -16.01 -1.94
C VAL A 204 21.91 -15.90 -2.44
N ALA A 205 22.11 -15.33 -3.63
CA ALA A 205 23.46 -15.11 -4.17
C ALA A 205 24.28 -14.11 -3.33
N ALA A 206 23.63 -13.17 -2.65
CA ALA A 206 24.28 -12.15 -1.82
C ALA A 206 24.54 -12.62 -0.37
N PHE A 207 23.62 -13.38 0.22
CA PHE A 207 23.64 -13.70 1.66
C PHE A 207 23.73 -15.20 1.98
N GLY A 208 23.53 -16.08 1.00
CA GLY A 208 23.66 -17.53 1.17
C GLY A 208 22.44 -18.21 1.80
N HIS A 209 21.37 -17.47 2.06
CA HIS A 209 20.08 -17.96 2.53
C HIS A 209 18.93 -17.29 1.77
N HIS A 210 17.75 -17.87 1.84
CA HIS A 210 16.54 -17.28 1.26
C HIS A 210 16.12 -16.05 2.06
N LEU A 211 15.38 -15.14 1.40
CA LEU A 211 14.74 -14.01 2.06
C LEU A 211 13.68 -14.54 3.05
N ASP A 212 13.81 -14.15 4.32
CA ASP A 212 12.79 -14.47 5.31
C ASP A 212 11.54 -13.62 5.07
N LEU A 213 10.37 -14.25 5.19
CA LEU A 213 9.08 -13.60 5.10
C LEU A 213 8.38 -13.64 6.45
N ASP A 214 7.68 -12.56 6.78
CA ASP A 214 6.82 -12.51 7.97
C ASP A 214 5.36 -12.46 7.57
N LEU A 215 5.02 -11.55 6.65
CA LEU A 215 3.64 -11.35 6.21
C LEU A 215 3.54 -10.97 4.73
N THR A 216 2.60 -11.58 4.01
CA THR A 216 2.25 -11.22 2.62
C THR A 216 0.77 -10.89 2.48
N TYR A 217 -0.01 -11.61 1.67
CA TYR A 217 -1.46 -11.40 1.58
C TYR A 217 -2.13 -11.58 2.94
N ARG A 218 -3.02 -10.63 3.27
CA ARG A 218 -3.87 -10.63 4.46
C ARG A 218 -5.32 -10.41 4.05
N ASP A 219 -6.20 -11.33 4.43
CA ASP A 219 -7.62 -11.22 4.13
C ASP A 219 -8.33 -10.15 4.97
N TYR A 220 -9.55 -9.83 4.58
CA TYR A 220 -10.35 -8.77 5.17
C TYR A 220 -10.67 -9.05 6.64
N ASP A 221 -11.06 -10.28 6.97
CA ASP A 221 -11.50 -10.64 8.33
C ASP A 221 -10.31 -10.64 9.30
N THR A 222 -9.13 -11.05 8.83
CA THR A 222 -7.87 -10.93 9.57
C THR A 222 -7.51 -9.46 9.78
N GLN A 223 -7.72 -8.59 8.78
CA GLN A 223 -7.53 -7.15 8.96
C GLN A 223 -8.52 -6.53 9.98
N VAL A 224 -9.76 -7.02 10.04
CA VAL A 224 -10.73 -6.64 11.08
C VAL A 224 -10.18 -7.03 12.46
N ALA A 225 -9.75 -8.28 12.65
CA ALA A 225 -9.19 -8.75 13.90
C ALA A 225 -7.93 -7.96 14.31
N MET A 226 -7.05 -7.63 13.36
CA MET A 226 -5.88 -6.76 13.59
C MET A 226 -6.28 -5.37 14.06
N ARG A 227 -7.29 -4.77 13.43
CA ARG A 227 -7.78 -3.44 13.80
C ARG A 227 -8.39 -3.43 15.19
N GLU A 228 -9.11 -4.49 15.57
CA GLU A 228 -9.66 -4.65 16.91
C GLU A 228 -8.54 -4.80 17.96
N ALA A 229 -7.49 -5.56 17.66
CA ALA A 229 -6.38 -5.79 18.58
C ALA A 229 -5.42 -4.60 18.73
N LEU A 230 -5.09 -3.92 17.63
CA LEU A 230 -4.03 -2.90 17.57
C LEU A 230 -4.56 -1.47 17.47
N GLY A 231 -5.88 -1.28 17.32
CA GLY A 231 -6.48 0.04 17.18
C GLY A 231 -5.98 0.76 15.92
N THR A 232 -5.66 2.05 16.04
CA THR A 232 -5.32 2.90 14.90
C THR A 232 -3.97 2.59 14.25
N VAL A 233 -3.14 1.74 14.86
CA VAL A 233 -1.86 1.29 14.28
C VAL A 233 -2.11 0.42 13.05
N ALA A 234 -3.11 -0.47 13.11
CA ALA A 234 -3.48 -1.29 11.96
C ALA A 234 -4.33 -0.49 10.97
N ALA A 235 -4.16 -0.72 9.66
CA ALA A 235 -5.00 -0.09 8.63
C ALA A 235 -6.50 -0.36 8.82
N VAL A 236 -7.34 0.53 8.29
CA VAL A 236 -8.80 0.30 8.23
C VAL A 236 -9.05 -0.93 7.34
N PRO A 237 -9.97 -1.85 7.71
CA PRO A 237 -10.31 -2.99 6.88
C PRO A 237 -10.68 -2.58 5.45
N GLY A 238 -10.06 -3.24 4.47
CA GLY A 238 -10.20 -2.93 3.05
C GLY A 238 -9.28 -1.82 2.52
N THR A 239 -8.39 -1.25 3.34
CA THR A 239 -7.43 -0.21 2.91
C THR A 239 -5.98 -0.60 3.14
N SER A 240 -5.69 -1.84 3.56
CA SER A 240 -4.33 -2.28 3.85
C SER A 240 -3.57 -2.65 2.57
N SER A 241 -2.29 -2.27 2.45
CA SER A 241 -1.44 -2.72 1.35
C SER A 241 -1.37 -4.25 1.26
N HIS A 242 -1.33 -4.98 2.38
CA HIS A 242 -1.33 -6.45 2.40
C HIS A 242 -2.59 -7.07 1.78
N GLY A 243 -3.75 -6.43 1.96
CA GLY A 243 -5.00 -6.90 1.36
C GLY A 243 -5.03 -6.76 -0.16
N THR A 244 -4.11 -6.00 -0.76
CA THR A 244 -3.96 -5.94 -2.22
C THR A 244 -3.20 -7.13 -2.80
N GLY A 245 -2.50 -7.91 -1.96
CA GLY A 245 -1.60 -8.99 -2.38
C GLY A 245 -0.34 -8.47 -3.08
N LEU A 246 0.03 -7.21 -2.86
CA LEU A 246 1.20 -6.56 -3.45
C LEU A 246 2.22 -6.10 -2.39
N ALA A 247 1.98 -6.36 -1.11
CA ALA A 247 2.89 -5.99 -0.04
C ALA A 247 3.49 -7.24 0.61
N LEU A 248 4.72 -7.10 1.08
CA LEU A 248 5.37 -8.06 1.96
C LEU A 248 6.02 -7.32 3.13
N ASP A 249 6.08 -8.02 4.25
CA ASP A 249 6.93 -7.70 5.39
C ASP A 249 8.00 -8.79 5.51
N VAL A 250 9.25 -8.35 5.67
CA VAL A 250 10.30 -9.20 6.24
C VAL A 250 10.14 -9.21 7.77
N PRO A 251 10.74 -10.16 8.50
CA PRO A 251 10.67 -10.16 9.96
C PRO A 251 11.11 -8.82 10.57
N GLU A 252 10.38 -8.37 11.59
CA GLU A 252 10.73 -7.20 12.42
C GLU A 252 11.97 -7.45 13.29
N LEU A 253 13.09 -7.83 12.69
CA LEU A 253 14.34 -8.20 13.34
C LEU A 253 15.39 -7.10 13.14
N PRO A 254 15.60 -6.19 14.12
CA PRO A 254 16.51 -5.05 13.94
C PRO A 254 17.96 -5.45 13.66
N CYS A 255 18.37 -6.67 14.04
CA CYS A 255 19.73 -7.14 13.82
C CYS A 255 19.98 -7.61 12.38
N GLU A 256 18.92 -8.01 11.65
CA GLU A 256 19.03 -8.62 10.33
C GLU A 256 18.36 -7.78 9.25
N TYR A 257 17.14 -7.28 9.50
CA TYR A 257 16.38 -6.43 8.60
C TYR A 257 16.24 -5.00 9.11
N GLY A 258 16.86 -4.63 10.23
CA GLY A 258 16.83 -3.27 10.75
C GLY A 258 17.38 -2.22 9.80
N TRP A 259 17.14 -0.95 10.11
CA TRP A 259 17.44 0.18 9.23
C TRP A 259 18.86 0.23 8.64
N ASP A 260 19.86 -0.17 9.42
CA ASP A 260 21.28 -0.05 9.09
C ASP A 260 21.94 -1.42 8.82
N THR A 261 21.11 -2.44 8.55
CA THR A 261 21.56 -3.80 8.25
C THR A 261 21.95 -3.95 6.78
N ALA A 262 22.80 -4.93 6.51
CA ALA A 262 23.25 -5.22 5.15
C ALA A 262 22.09 -5.75 4.29
N GLN A 263 21.26 -6.64 4.82
CA GLN A 263 20.12 -7.25 4.14
C GLN A 263 19.11 -6.17 3.75
N ARG A 264 18.70 -5.30 4.68
CA ARG A 264 17.76 -4.23 4.35
C ARG A 264 18.35 -3.24 3.35
N SER A 265 19.60 -2.84 3.52
CA SER A 265 20.26 -1.92 2.57
C SER A 265 20.28 -2.54 1.16
N TRP A 266 20.58 -3.84 1.07
CA TRP A 266 20.56 -4.57 -0.19
C TRP A 266 19.17 -4.64 -0.80
N LEU A 267 18.12 -4.93 -0.02
CA LEU A 267 16.73 -4.96 -0.48
C LEU A 267 16.28 -3.59 -1.00
N VAL A 268 16.60 -2.51 -0.29
CA VAL A 268 16.25 -1.14 -0.71
C VAL A 268 16.98 -0.75 -2.00
N THR A 269 18.24 -1.17 -2.17
CA THR A 269 19.03 -0.85 -3.37
C THR A 269 18.66 -1.71 -4.58
N ASN A 270 18.49 -3.02 -4.41
CA ASN A 270 18.31 -3.97 -5.51
C ASN A 270 16.84 -4.28 -5.80
N GLY A 271 15.98 -4.23 -4.78
CA GLY A 271 14.54 -4.47 -4.88
C GLY A 271 13.86 -3.78 -6.06
N PRO A 272 14.11 -2.48 -6.30
CA PRO A 272 13.44 -1.75 -7.37
C PRO A 272 13.68 -2.34 -8.76
N SER A 273 14.81 -3.00 -9.01
CA SER A 273 15.08 -3.68 -10.29
C SER A 273 14.20 -4.91 -10.54
N TYR A 274 13.53 -5.40 -9.49
CA TYR A 274 12.54 -6.48 -9.52
C TYR A 274 11.12 -5.96 -9.29
N GLY A 275 10.93 -4.64 -9.19
CA GLY A 275 9.62 -4.02 -8.92
C GLY A 275 9.23 -3.97 -7.44
N TRP A 276 10.13 -4.31 -6.51
CA TRP A 276 9.88 -4.24 -5.06
C TRP A 276 10.53 -3.00 -4.45
N VAL A 277 9.76 -2.15 -3.80
CA VAL A 277 10.27 -0.90 -3.22
C VAL A 277 9.96 -0.82 -1.73
N SER A 278 10.85 -0.20 -0.97
CA SER A 278 10.48 0.34 0.34
C SER A 278 9.76 1.66 0.10
N PRO A 279 8.42 1.72 0.29
CA PRO A 279 7.64 2.89 -0.06
C PRO A 279 8.04 4.09 0.82
N SER A 280 7.91 5.30 0.30
CA SER A 280 8.44 6.51 0.95
C SER A 280 7.85 6.73 2.35
N TRP A 281 6.57 6.39 2.54
CA TRP A 281 5.88 6.46 3.82
C TRP A 281 6.46 5.51 4.88
N ALA A 282 7.01 4.37 4.45
CA ALA A 282 7.59 3.34 5.31
C ALA A 282 9.07 3.59 5.64
N ARG A 283 9.73 4.57 5.03
CA ARG A 283 11.15 4.85 5.29
C ARG A 283 11.34 5.52 6.65
N ARG A 284 12.59 5.57 7.15
CA ARG A 284 12.96 6.13 8.46
C ARG A 284 12.38 7.52 8.77
N GLY A 285 12.20 8.37 7.76
CA GLY A 285 11.60 9.70 7.86
C GLY A 285 10.19 9.82 7.27
N GLY A 286 9.54 8.70 6.96
CA GLY A 286 8.20 8.65 6.42
C GLY A 286 7.12 8.86 7.49
N SER A 287 5.86 8.87 7.06
CA SER A 287 4.71 9.08 7.94
C SER A 287 4.43 7.90 8.88
N ASN A 288 4.90 6.70 8.52
CA ASN A 288 4.80 5.51 9.34
C ASN A 288 6.04 4.63 9.09
N PRO A 289 7.17 4.89 9.78
CA PRO A 289 8.43 4.19 9.51
C PRO A 289 8.34 2.69 9.84
N GLU A 290 8.42 1.86 8.80
CA GLU A 290 8.32 0.40 8.86
C GLU A 290 9.49 -0.16 8.04
N TYR A 291 10.60 -0.47 8.71
CA TYR A 291 11.81 -0.92 8.01
C TYR A 291 11.61 -2.25 7.29
N TRP A 292 10.63 -3.02 7.74
CA TRP A 292 10.26 -4.33 7.26
C TRP A 292 9.35 -4.31 6.02
N HIS A 293 8.66 -3.20 5.75
CA HIS A 293 7.59 -3.15 4.73
C HIS A 293 8.12 -2.84 3.33
N PHE A 294 7.68 -3.64 2.35
CA PHE A 294 7.95 -3.48 0.94
C PHE A 294 6.70 -3.67 0.08
N GLU A 295 6.62 -2.96 -1.04
CA GLU A 295 5.49 -3.00 -1.98
C GLU A 295 5.96 -3.28 -3.40
N TYR A 296 5.20 -4.10 -4.11
CA TYR A 296 5.38 -4.36 -5.53
C TYR A 296 4.69 -3.26 -6.36
N VAL A 297 5.45 -2.60 -7.22
CA VAL A 297 4.99 -1.46 -8.04
C VAL A 297 5.07 -1.70 -9.55
N GLY A 298 5.60 -2.84 -10.01
CA GLY A 298 5.68 -3.21 -11.43
C GLY A 298 7.03 -2.97 -12.08
#